data_AF-A0A2T6C9T7-F1
#
_entry.id   AF-A0A2T6C9T7-F1
#
_cell.length_a   1.000
_cell.length_b   1.000
_cell.length_c   1.000
_cell.angle_alpha   90.00
_cell.angle_beta   90.00
_cell.angle_gamma   90.00
#
_symmetry.space_group_name_H-M   'P 1'
#
loop_
_entity.id
_entity.type
_entity.pdbx_description
1 polymer ?
#
loop_
_entity_poly.entity_id
_entity_poly.type
_entity_poly.pdbx_seq_one_letter_code
_entity_poly.pdbx_strand_id
1 'polypeptide(L)'
;MVHEVAEGLESLGGWGIITALLITSLGNLLGFVPSVTFTGANVLLWGPVGGGTLSWLGEVLGAVASFHLFRTGYRIGAGKKTPDWRWIRRLNRWPARRQFLSVLAARLTPFVPSGAVNLLGALTTLRFRDFMLATAIGKVPSVALEVLVTFDLIHIRENGWRLATVLIALLLIWGVWRGTRKEEG
;
A
#
# COMPACT_ATOMS: atom_id res chain seq x y z
N MET A 1 15.68 2.99 -9.93
CA MET A 1 14.34 2.42 -9.65
C MET A 1 13.19 3.26 -10.18
N VAL A 2 12.84 4.44 -9.64
CA VAL A 2 11.70 5.24 -10.18
C VAL A 2 11.90 5.61 -11.66
N HIS A 3 13.09 6.09 -12.03
CA HIS A 3 13.42 6.42 -13.42
C HIS A 3 13.43 5.19 -14.35
N GLU A 4 13.89 4.02 -13.90
CA GLU A 4 13.86 2.79 -14.70
C GLU A 4 12.43 2.32 -14.99
N VAL A 5 11.54 2.41 -13.98
CA VAL A 5 10.12 2.10 -14.16
C VAL A 5 9.47 3.12 -15.12
N ALA A 6 9.85 4.40 -15.02
CA ALA A 6 9.33 5.44 -15.90
C ALA A 6 9.79 5.27 -17.36
N GLU A 7 11.09 5.04 -17.60
CA GLU A 7 11.64 4.78 -18.93
C GLU A 7 11.00 3.53 -19.57
N GLY A 8 10.80 2.47 -18.78
CA GLY A 8 10.08 1.27 -19.23
C GLY A 8 8.64 1.56 -19.67
N LEU A 9 7.94 2.45 -18.97
CA LEU A 9 6.57 2.84 -19.30
C LEU A 9 6.49 3.83 -20.48
N GLU A 10 7.44 4.74 -20.63
CA GLU A 10 7.54 5.65 -21.79
C GLU A 10 7.78 4.89 -23.09
N SER A 11 8.59 3.83 -23.05
CA SER A 11 8.88 2.98 -24.20
C SER A 11 7.64 2.29 -24.80
N LEU A 12 6.52 2.27 -24.07
CA LEU A 12 5.27 1.60 -24.45
C LEU A 12 4.23 2.53 -25.09
N GLY A 13 4.51 3.83 -25.20
CA GLY A 13 3.62 4.80 -25.86
C GLY A 13 2.20 4.83 -25.26
N GLY A 14 1.16 4.75 -26.10
CA GLY A 14 -0.24 4.81 -25.68
C GLY A 14 -0.70 3.71 -24.72
N TRP A 15 0.03 2.59 -24.62
CA TRP A 15 -0.25 1.51 -23.66
C TRP A 15 0.30 1.78 -22.24
N GLY A 16 1.09 2.85 -22.06
CA GLY A 16 1.75 3.17 -20.79
C GLY A 16 0.79 3.23 -19.59
N ILE A 17 -0.42 3.78 -19.77
CA ILE A 17 -1.42 3.91 -18.70
C ILE A 17 -1.91 2.53 -18.22
N ILE A 18 -2.22 1.62 -19.16
CA ILE A 18 -2.72 0.28 -18.84
C ILE A 18 -1.61 -0.53 -18.18
N THR A 19 -0.38 -0.45 -18.70
CA THR A 19 0.76 -1.16 -18.13
C THR A 19 1.10 -0.65 -16.74
N ALA A 20 1.10 0.67 -16.52
CA ALA A 20 1.30 1.27 -15.21
C ALA A 20 0.25 0.82 -14.19
N LEU A 21 -1.02 0.75 -14.60
CA LEU A 21 -2.11 0.23 -13.77
C LEU A 21 -1.86 -1.24 -13.40
N LEU A 22 -1.48 -2.08 -14.36
CA LEU A 22 -1.19 -3.50 -14.14
C LEU A 22 0.03 -3.70 -13.23
N ILE A 23 1.13 -2.99 -13.48
CA ILE A 23 2.34 -3.07 -12.67
C ILE A 23 2.05 -2.63 -11.23
N THR A 24 1.34 -1.52 -11.04
CA THR A 24 0.97 -1.03 -9.70
C THR A 24 0.06 -2.05 -8.99
N SER A 25 -0.90 -2.62 -9.71
CA SER A 25 -1.80 -3.65 -9.16
C SER A 25 -1.06 -4.91 -8.74
N LEU A 26 -0.15 -5.41 -9.59
CA LEU A 26 0.67 -6.59 -9.32
C LEU A 26 1.67 -6.34 -8.19
N GLY A 27 2.28 -5.15 -8.15
CA GLY A 27 3.19 -4.74 -7.08
C GLY A 27 2.49 -4.71 -5.73
N ASN A 28 1.29 -4.12 -5.66
CA ASN A 28 0.50 -4.12 -4.43
C ASN A 28 -0.03 -5.51 -4.04
N LEU A 29 -0.27 -6.38 -5.04
CA LEU A 29 -0.70 -7.76 -4.80
C LEU A 29 0.37 -8.58 -4.10
N LEU A 30 1.62 -8.45 -4.52
CA LEU A 30 2.78 -9.14 -3.93
C LEU A 30 3.24 -8.49 -2.61
N GLY A 31 3.03 -7.18 -2.45
CA GLY A 31 3.30 -6.46 -1.20
C GLY A 31 4.77 -6.36 -0.81
N PHE A 32 5.69 -6.72 -1.70
CA PHE A 32 7.14 -6.72 -1.45
C PHE A 32 7.82 -5.40 -1.85
N VAL A 33 7.23 -4.68 -2.80
CA VAL A 33 7.78 -3.42 -3.32
C VAL A 33 7.03 -2.24 -2.70
N PRO A 34 7.74 -1.22 -2.18
CA PRO A 34 7.09 -0.01 -1.65
C PRO A 34 6.23 0.69 -2.72
N SER A 35 4.97 0.97 -2.39
CA SER A 35 3.99 1.64 -3.26
C SER A 35 4.49 2.97 -3.81
N VAL A 36 5.24 3.73 -3.00
CA VAL A 36 5.83 5.03 -3.37
C VAL A 36 6.69 4.95 -4.63
N THR A 37 7.26 3.78 -4.96
CA THR A 37 8.04 3.58 -6.18
C THR A 37 7.16 3.68 -7.42
N PHE A 38 6.02 2.98 -7.41
CA PHE A 38 5.07 2.99 -8.52
C PHE A 38 4.36 4.33 -8.60
N THR A 39 3.96 4.89 -7.46
CA THR A 39 3.43 6.25 -7.37
C THR A 39 4.41 7.28 -7.92
N GLY A 40 5.69 7.15 -7.62
CA GLY A 40 6.68 8.06 -8.15
C GLY A 40 6.84 8.00 -9.65
N ALA A 41 6.87 6.79 -10.24
CA ALA A 41 6.96 6.64 -11.68
C ALA A 41 5.71 7.21 -12.38
N ASN A 42 4.52 6.92 -11.84
CA ASN A 42 3.28 7.43 -12.41
C ASN A 42 3.18 8.96 -12.31
N VAL A 43 3.61 9.55 -11.18
CA VAL A 43 3.64 11.01 -10.99
C VAL A 43 4.67 11.68 -11.91
N LEU A 44 5.82 11.05 -12.16
CA LEU A 44 6.82 11.57 -13.07
C LEU A 44 6.30 11.65 -14.51
N LEU A 45 5.52 10.65 -14.95
CA LEU A 45 5.03 10.54 -16.33
C LEU A 45 3.74 11.33 -16.60
N TRP A 46 2.79 11.32 -15.66
CA TRP A 46 1.45 11.88 -15.85
C TRP A 46 1.12 13.01 -14.87
N GLY A 47 2.12 13.52 -14.15
CA GLY A 47 1.98 14.57 -13.15
C GLY A 47 1.30 14.11 -11.86
N PRO A 48 1.21 15.00 -10.85
CA PRO A 48 0.72 14.65 -9.51
C PRO A 48 -0.73 14.16 -9.51
N VAL A 49 -1.62 14.80 -10.28
CA VAL A 49 -3.04 14.44 -10.32
C VAL A 49 -3.27 13.17 -11.14
N GLY A 50 -2.72 13.11 -12.36
CA GLY A 50 -2.89 11.96 -13.27
C GLY A 50 -2.19 10.71 -12.73
N GLY A 51 -0.93 10.85 -12.35
CA GLY A 51 -0.13 9.78 -11.77
C GLY A 51 -0.66 9.29 -10.42
N GLY A 52 -1.06 10.23 -9.55
CA GLY A 52 -1.68 9.90 -8.26
C GLY A 52 -2.99 9.12 -8.40
N THR A 53 -3.85 9.53 -9.33
CA THR A 53 -5.11 8.84 -9.60
C THR A 53 -4.86 7.44 -10.16
N LEU A 54 -3.90 7.30 -11.08
CA LEU A 54 -3.55 6.02 -11.68
C LEU A 54 -2.99 5.04 -10.64
N SER A 55 -2.10 5.52 -9.77
CA SER A 55 -1.58 4.75 -8.65
C SER A 55 -2.66 4.31 -7.69
N TRP A 56 -3.55 5.23 -7.30
CA TRP A 56 -4.66 4.91 -6.41
C TRP A 56 -5.55 3.83 -7.01
N LEU A 57 -5.91 3.93 -8.30
CA LEU A 57 -6.67 2.89 -9.00
C LEU A 57 -5.94 1.56 -9.01
N GLY A 58 -4.65 1.55 -9.37
CA GLY A 58 -3.84 0.33 -9.40
C GLY A 58 -3.76 -0.33 -8.03
N GLU A 59 -3.58 0.44 -6.96
CA GLU A 59 -3.55 -0.10 -5.61
C GLU A 59 -4.90 -0.68 -5.17
N VAL A 60 -6.01 0.00 -5.47
CA VAL A 60 -7.35 -0.50 -5.16
C VAL A 60 -7.63 -1.81 -5.91
N LEU A 61 -7.29 -1.87 -7.20
CA LEU A 61 -7.45 -3.08 -8.02
C LEU A 61 -6.57 -4.23 -7.51
N GLY A 62 -5.30 -3.95 -7.21
CA GLY A 62 -4.39 -4.93 -6.62
C GLY A 62 -4.89 -5.48 -5.28
N ALA A 63 -5.41 -4.62 -4.41
CA ALA A 63 -5.97 -5.03 -3.12
C ALA A 63 -7.24 -5.88 -3.26
N VAL A 64 -8.13 -5.50 -4.19
CA VAL A 64 -9.33 -6.26 -4.57
C VAL A 64 -8.96 -7.64 -5.10
N ALA A 65 -7.96 -7.72 -6.00
CA ALA A 65 -7.47 -8.96 -6.55
C ALA A 65 -6.86 -9.86 -5.45
N SER A 66 -6.00 -9.30 -4.59
CA SER A 66 -5.45 -10.03 -3.43
C SER A 66 -6.53 -10.57 -2.51
N PHE A 67 -7.56 -9.78 -2.20
CA PHE A 67 -8.68 -10.23 -1.37
C PHE A 67 -9.37 -11.44 -1.98
N HIS A 68 -9.64 -11.41 -3.29
CA HIS A 68 -10.27 -12.52 -3.99
C HIS A 68 -9.38 -13.76 -4.04
N LEU A 69 -8.09 -13.60 -4.35
CA LEU A 69 -7.13 -14.69 -4.42
C LEU A 69 -6.96 -15.35 -3.05
N PHE A 70 -6.72 -14.56 -2.01
CA PHE A 70 -6.57 -15.08 -0.65
C PHE A 70 -7.85 -15.77 -0.18
N ARG A 71 -9.02 -15.19 -0.41
CA ARG A 71 -10.30 -15.80 0.03
C ARG A 71 -10.62 -17.09 -0.73
N THR A 72 -10.34 -17.14 -2.02
CA THR A 72 -10.60 -18.31 -2.87
C THR A 72 -9.61 -19.42 -2.59
N GLY A 73 -8.30 -19.11 -2.63
CA GLY A 73 -7.24 -20.07 -2.32
C GLY A 73 -7.40 -20.64 -0.92
N TYR A 74 -7.79 -19.80 0.05
CA TYR A 74 -8.12 -20.24 1.39
C TYR A 74 -9.31 -21.21 1.44
N ARG A 75 -10.43 -20.91 0.77
CA ARG A 75 -11.62 -21.78 0.78
C ARG A 75 -11.37 -23.14 0.13
N ILE A 76 -10.52 -23.17 -0.89
CA ILE A 76 -10.10 -24.39 -1.59
C ILE A 76 -9.16 -25.21 -0.71
N GLY A 77 -8.13 -24.59 -0.12
CA GLY A 77 -7.10 -25.30 0.67
C GLY A 77 -7.54 -25.71 2.09
N ALA A 78 -8.38 -24.92 2.76
CA ALA A 78 -8.78 -25.16 4.15
C ALA A 78 -10.16 -25.83 4.32
N GLY A 79 -10.79 -26.30 3.23
CA GLY A 79 -12.05 -27.05 3.30
C GLY A 79 -13.21 -26.25 3.92
N LYS A 80 -13.40 -24.99 3.52
CA LYS A 80 -14.45 -24.05 3.98
C LYS A 80 -14.42 -23.65 5.47
N LYS A 81 -13.55 -24.21 6.32
CA LYS A 81 -13.49 -23.88 7.75
C LYS A 81 -12.52 -22.73 8.00
N THR A 82 -13.04 -21.53 8.33
CA THR A 82 -12.25 -20.34 8.78
C THR A 82 -11.14 -20.73 9.78
N PRO A 83 -9.95 -20.09 9.76
CA PRO A 83 -8.86 -20.53 10.61
C PRO A 83 -9.30 -20.33 12.06
N ASP A 84 -9.14 -21.35 12.90
CA ASP A 84 -9.57 -21.30 14.31
C ASP A 84 -8.60 -20.50 15.19
N TRP A 85 -8.02 -19.45 14.63
CA TRP A 85 -7.22 -18.51 15.38
C TRP A 85 -8.15 -17.62 16.19
N ARG A 86 -7.93 -17.58 17.52
CA ARG A 86 -8.78 -16.84 18.47
C ARG A 86 -9.03 -15.39 18.05
N TRP A 87 -8.06 -14.74 17.42
CA TRP A 87 -8.16 -13.35 16.97
C TRP A 87 -9.05 -13.19 15.72
N ILE A 88 -8.96 -14.10 14.73
CA ILE A 88 -9.85 -14.09 13.54
C ILE A 88 -11.30 -14.32 13.95
N ARG A 89 -11.54 -15.27 14.85
CA ARG A 89 -12.88 -15.53 15.39
C ARG A 89 -13.46 -14.31 16.10
N ARG A 90 -12.63 -13.56 16.83
CA ARG A 90 -13.07 -12.33 17.50
C ARG A 90 -13.47 -11.27 16.47
N LEU A 91 -12.70 -11.10 15.39
CA LEU A 91 -13.02 -10.20 14.29
C LEU A 91 -14.31 -10.62 13.57
N ASN A 92 -14.51 -11.92 13.32
CA ASN A 92 -15.70 -12.45 12.65
C ASN A 92 -16.99 -12.31 13.47
N ARG A 93 -16.88 -12.19 14.79
CA ARG A 93 -18.01 -11.89 15.69
C ARG A 93 -18.41 -10.41 15.68
N TRP A 94 -17.59 -9.53 15.12
CA TRP A 94 -17.92 -8.12 15.07
C TRP A 94 -19.00 -7.83 14.03
N PRO A 95 -19.86 -6.82 14.26
CA PRO A 95 -20.80 -6.34 13.26
C PRO A 95 -20.08 -5.91 11.98
N ALA A 96 -20.71 -6.08 10.82
CA ALA A 96 -20.15 -5.71 9.52
C ALA A 96 -19.62 -4.25 9.49
N ARG A 97 -20.36 -3.32 10.10
CA ARG A 97 -19.93 -1.91 10.24
C ARG A 97 -18.61 -1.76 11.00
N ARG A 98 -18.40 -2.54 12.07
CA ARG A 98 -17.17 -2.48 12.87
C ARG A 98 -15.99 -3.12 12.14
N GLN A 99 -16.23 -4.19 11.38
CA GLN A 99 -15.21 -4.78 10.51
C GLN A 99 -14.79 -3.80 9.40
N PHE A 100 -15.75 -3.14 8.75
CA PHE A 100 -15.49 -2.08 7.77
C PHE A 100 -14.64 -0.96 8.35
N LEU A 101 -15.04 -0.41 9.51
CA LEU A 101 -14.30 0.66 10.17
C LEU A 101 -12.89 0.24 10.58
N SER A 102 -12.69 -1.03 10.91
CA SER A 102 -11.37 -1.57 11.28
C SER A 102 -10.44 -1.63 10.06
N VAL A 103 -10.94 -2.07 8.91
CA VAL A 103 -10.18 -2.04 7.65
C VAL A 103 -9.89 -0.61 7.23
N LEU A 104 -10.89 0.28 7.31
CA LEU A 104 -10.70 1.69 6.99
C LEU A 104 -9.63 2.33 7.88
N ALA A 105 -9.71 2.14 9.19
CA ALA A 105 -8.72 2.64 10.14
C ALA A 105 -7.31 2.07 9.84
N ALA A 106 -7.21 0.77 9.57
CA ALA A 106 -5.94 0.15 9.22
C ALA A 106 -5.33 0.71 7.92
N ARG A 107 -6.16 1.13 6.96
CA ARG A 107 -5.71 1.75 5.70
C ARG A 107 -5.30 3.22 5.85
N LEU A 108 -5.97 3.94 6.75
CA LEU A 108 -5.65 5.32 7.08
C LEU A 108 -4.35 5.43 7.87
N THR A 109 -3.98 4.39 8.62
CA THR A 109 -2.71 4.35 9.33
C THR A 109 -1.57 4.16 8.33
N PRO A 110 -0.66 5.14 8.17
CA PRO A 110 0.57 4.93 7.41
C PRO A 110 1.35 3.79 8.09
N PHE A 111 2.14 3.02 7.34
CA PHE A 111 2.95 1.89 7.82
C PHE A 111 2.27 0.53 7.99
N VAL A 112 0.94 0.41 7.84
CA VAL A 112 0.32 -0.93 7.81
C VAL A 112 0.58 -1.58 6.44
N PRO A 113 1.24 -2.75 6.36
CA PRO A 113 1.51 -3.40 5.09
C PRO A 113 0.20 -3.74 4.37
N SER A 114 0.07 -3.36 3.10
CA SER A 114 -1.13 -3.62 2.30
C SER A 114 -1.49 -5.11 2.28
N GLY A 115 -0.50 -6.00 2.22
CA GLY A 115 -0.69 -7.45 2.24
C GLY A 115 -1.36 -7.95 3.51
N ALA A 116 -1.01 -7.38 4.68
CA ALA A 116 -1.64 -7.75 5.94
C ALA A 116 -3.12 -7.37 5.94
N VAL A 117 -3.48 -6.15 5.52
CA VAL A 117 -4.89 -5.73 5.45
C VAL A 117 -5.68 -6.55 4.43
N ASN A 118 -5.09 -6.88 3.27
CA ASN A 118 -5.71 -7.73 2.26
C ASN A 118 -6.02 -9.13 2.82
N LEU A 119 -5.05 -9.75 3.49
CA LEU A 119 -5.20 -11.08 4.09
C LEU A 119 -6.23 -11.06 5.23
N LEU A 120 -6.15 -10.07 6.12
CA LEU A 120 -7.11 -9.89 7.21
C LEU A 120 -8.53 -9.73 6.66
N GLY A 121 -8.71 -8.88 5.65
CA GLY A 121 -9.99 -8.74 4.96
C GLY A 121 -10.48 -10.08 4.40
N ALA A 122 -9.62 -10.81 3.69
CA ALA A 122 -9.96 -12.08 3.06
C ALA A 122 -10.34 -13.20 4.06
N LEU A 123 -9.74 -13.19 5.25
CA LEU A 123 -10.01 -14.15 6.33
C LEU A 123 -11.25 -13.79 7.17
N THR A 124 -11.77 -12.57 7.03
CA THR A 124 -12.95 -12.11 7.77
C THR A 124 -14.28 -12.38 7.06
N THR A 125 -15.40 -12.25 7.78
CA THR A 125 -16.76 -12.31 7.21
C THR A 125 -17.16 -11.04 6.43
N LEU A 126 -16.25 -10.08 6.30
CA LEU A 126 -16.46 -8.82 5.59
C LEU A 126 -16.91 -9.06 4.15
N ARG A 127 -17.88 -8.26 3.69
CA ARG A 127 -18.37 -8.32 2.31
C ARG A 127 -17.35 -7.68 1.38
N PHE A 128 -17.28 -8.20 0.16
CA PHE A 128 -16.40 -7.67 -0.88
C PHE A 128 -16.58 -6.16 -1.09
N ARG A 129 -17.83 -5.69 -1.19
CA ARG A 129 -18.16 -4.28 -1.39
C ARG A 129 -17.64 -3.40 -0.25
N ASP A 130 -17.79 -3.85 0.99
CA ASP A 130 -17.33 -3.12 2.17
C ASP A 130 -15.79 -3.03 2.20
N PHE A 131 -15.10 -4.12 1.86
CA PHE A 131 -13.64 -4.12 1.75
C PHE A 131 -13.13 -3.18 0.64
N MET A 132 -13.78 -3.22 -0.54
CA MET A 132 -13.44 -2.37 -1.67
C MET A 132 -13.62 -0.89 -1.32
N LEU A 133 -14.77 -0.51 -0.74
CA LEU A 133 -15.04 0.87 -0.33
C LEU A 133 -14.09 1.33 0.78
N ALA A 134 -13.82 0.50 1.79
CA ALA A 134 -12.89 0.83 2.85
C ALA A 134 -11.47 1.05 2.31
N THR A 135 -11.06 0.23 1.34
CA THR A 135 -9.74 0.35 0.71
C THR A 135 -9.66 1.56 -0.21
N ALA A 136 -10.67 1.78 -1.05
CA ALA A 136 -10.75 2.93 -1.95
C ALA A 136 -10.67 4.25 -1.16
N ILE A 137 -11.48 4.41 -0.11
CA ILE A 137 -11.47 5.60 0.73
C ILE A 137 -10.18 5.69 1.55
N GLY A 138 -9.79 4.59 2.21
CA GLY A 138 -8.66 4.57 3.13
C GLY A 138 -7.31 4.77 2.45
N LYS A 139 -7.18 4.46 1.16
CA LYS A 139 -5.94 4.68 0.40
C LYS A 139 -5.77 6.10 -0.13
N VAL A 140 -6.84 6.91 -0.21
CA VAL A 140 -6.73 8.29 -0.72
C VAL A 140 -5.69 9.11 0.07
N PRO A 141 -5.72 9.17 1.41
CA PRO A 141 -4.74 9.96 2.16
C PRO A 141 -3.32 9.43 2.00
N SER A 142 -3.15 8.10 1.97
CA SER A 142 -1.85 7.45 1.82
C SER A 142 -1.23 7.74 0.45
N VAL A 143 -2.01 7.62 -0.64
CA VAL A 143 -1.54 7.95 -1.99
C VAL A 143 -1.30 9.46 -2.13
N ALA A 144 -2.14 10.31 -1.53
CA ALA A 144 -1.89 11.75 -1.52
C ALA A 144 -0.56 12.11 -0.86
N LEU A 145 -0.22 11.48 0.27
CA LEU A 145 1.08 11.65 0.92
C LEU A 145 2.22 11.15 0.04
N GLU A 146 2.07 10.00 -0.62
CA GLU A 146 3.08 9.49 -1.55
C GLU A 146 3.30 10.42 -2.75
N VAL A 147 2.22 10.97 -3.31
CA VAL A 147 2.29 11.95 -4.40
C VAL A 147 2.99 13.22 -3.94
N LEU A 148 2.65 13.76 -2.77
CA LEU A 148 3.31 14.95 -2.22
C LEU A 148 4.80 14.70 -1.99
N VAL A 149 5.14 13.62 -1.29
CA VAL A 149 6.53 13.24 -1.04
C VAL A 149 7.27 13.05 -2.36
N THR A 150 6.68 12.38 -3.33
CA THR A 150 7.37 12.14 -4.60
C THR A 150 7.50 13.41 -5.44
N PHE A 151 6.47 14.25 -5.48
CA PHE A 151 6.51 15.52 -6.19
C PHE A 151 7.61 16.44 -5.62
N ASP A 152 7.73 16.48 -4.29
CA ASP A 152 8.78 17.22 -3.59
C ASP A 152 10.17 16.59 -3.80
N LEU A 153 10.26 15.25 -3.81
CA LEU A 153 11.51 14.50 -4.07
C LEU A 153 12.00 14.63 -5.52
N ILE A 154 11.10 14.69 -6.49
CA ILE A 154 11.45 14.83 -7.92
C ILE A 154 11.94 16.26 -8.21
N HIS A 155 11.39 17.28 -7.53
CA HIS A 155 11.85 18.67 -7.61
C HIS A 155 13.06 18.99 -6.72
N ILE A 156 13.56 18.01 -5.95
CA ILE A 156 14.73 18.15 -5.08
C ILE A 156 16.07 18.19 -5.84
N ARG A 157 16.07 18.07 -7.18
CA ARG A 157 17.28 18.22 -8.00
C ARG A 157 17.94 19.62 -7.96
N GLU A 158 17.39 20.58 -7.23
CA GLU A 158 18.11 21.80 -6.83
C GLU A 158 18.74 21.78 -5.43
N ASN A 159 18.48 20.80 -4.55
CA ASN A 159 19.01 20.80 -3.18
C ASN A 159 19.19 19.39 -2.55
N GLY A 160 20.09 18.59 -3.12
CA GLY A 160 20.46 17.26 -2.61
C GLY A 160 20.97 17.20 -1.15
N TRP A 161 21.38 18.35 -0.57
CA TRP A 161 21.89 18.42 0.80
C TRP A 161 20.80 18.21 1.87
N ARG A 162 19.54 18.53 1.58
CA ARG A 162 18.43 18.37 2.54
C ARG A 162 18.06 16.89 2.76
N LEU A 163 18.21 16.05 1.74
CA LEU A 163 18.02 14.60 1.88
C LEU A 163 19.09 13.96 2.76
N ALA A 164 20.34 14.42 2.64
CA ALA A 164 21.40 14.00 3.54
C ALA A 164 21.06 14.34 4.99
N THR A 165 20.50 15.53 5.27
CA THR A 165 20.11 15.91 6.64
C THR A 165 18.98 15.07 7.22
N VAL A 166 17.97 14.70 6.42
CA VAL A 166 16.86 13.85 6.88
C VAL A 166 17.35 12.42 7.13
N LEU A 167 18.21 11.88 6.28
CA LEU A 167 18.82 10.56 6.48
C LEU A 167 19.72 10.52 7.72
N ILE A 168 20.51 11.58 7.95
CA ILE A 168 21.33 11.70 9.16
C ILE A 168 20.45 11.83 10.41
N ALA A 169 19.37 12.61 10.37
CA ALA A 169 18.44 12.74 11.49
C ALA A 169 17.74 11.41 11.82
N LEU A 170 17.30 10.65 10.80
CA LEU A 170 16.69 9.34 10.99
C LEU A 170 17.69 8.31 11.54
N LEU A 171 18.96 8.35 11.10
CA LEU A 171 20.02 7.50 11.64
C LEU A 171 20.38 7.84 13.09
N LEU A 172 20.38 9.12 13.46
CA LEU A 172 20.60 9.56 14.84
C LEU A 172 19.45 9.13 15.75
N ILE A 173 18.20 9.31 15.33
CA ILE A 173 17.02 8.86 16.08
C ILE A 173 17.04 7.34 16.23
N TRP A 174 17.38 6.60 15.17
CA TRP A 174 17.51 5.15 15.23
C TRP A 174 18.65 4.69 16.16
N GLY A 175 19.79 5.38 16.14
CA GLY A 175 20.93 5.12 17.02
C GLY A 175 20.59 5.35 18.49
N VAL A 176 19.92 6.46 18.81
CA VAL A 176 19.42 6.76 20.17
C VAL A 176 18.40 5.70 20.60
N TRP A 177 17.46 5.34 19.73
CA TRP A 177 16.44 4.32 20.04
C TRP A 177 17.02 2.91 20.24
N ARG A 178 18.14 2.59 19.57
CA ARG A 178 18.90 1.36 19.82
C ARG A 178 19.70 1.42 21.12
N GLY A 179 20.22 2.60 21.48
CA GLY A 179 20.96 2.83 22.71
C GLY A 179 20.08 2.71 23.95
N THR A 180 18.91 3.34 23.95
CA THR A 180 17.95 3.28 25.08
C THR A 180 17.39 1.87 25.31
N ARG A 181 17.43 1.00 24.30
CA ARG A 181 16.96 -0.39 24.40
C ARG A 181 18.00 -1.35 25.00
N LYS A 182 19.23 -0.89 25.22
CA LYS A 182 20.31 -1.67 25.84
C LYS A 182 20.46 -1.44 27.34
N GLU A 183 19.81 -0.42 27.92
CA GLU A 183 19.91 -0.08 29.35
C GLU A 183 18.77 -0.66 30.21
N GLU A 184 17.76 -1.30 29.61
CA GLU A 184 16.64 -1.95 30.33
C GLU A 184 16.76 -3.50 30.41
N GLY A 185 17.95 -4.05 30.13
CA GLY A 185 18.27 -5.48 30.34
C GLY A 185 19.20 -5.67 31.53
#